data_AF-A0A2S9GC79-F1
#
_entry.id   AF-A0A2S9GC79-F1
#
_cell.length_a   1.000
_cell.length_b   1.000
_cell.length_c   1.000
_cell.angle_alpha   90.00
_cell.angle_beta   90.00
_cell.angle_gamma   90.00
#
_symmetry.space_group_name_H-M   'P 1'
#
loop_
_entity.id
_entity.type
_entity.pdbx_description
1 polymer ?
#
loop_
_entity_poly.entity_id
_entity_poly.type
_entity_poly.pdbx_seq_one_letter_code
_entity_poly.pdbx_strand_id
1 'polypeptide(L)'
;MFESLSDRLTGALSGLRGKGRLTEADIDATAREIRLALLEADVSLPVVRAFISRVKDRSKGVEVSAALNPAQQVVKIVNEE
;
A
#
# COMPACT_ATOMS: atom_id res chain seq x y z
N MET A 1 -19.03 5.73 -6.30
CA MET A 1 -18.60 5.22 -4.99
C MET A 1 -17.30 4.41 -5.07
N PHE A 2 -17.16 3.48 -6.03
CA PHE A 2 -15.90 2.73 -6.21
C PHE A 2 -14.78 3.55 -6.90
N GLU A 3 -15.12 4.49 -7.79
CA GLU A 3 -14.11 5.36 -8.44
C GLU A 3 -13.31 6.20 -7.44
N SER A 4 -13.97 6.76 -6.41
CA SER A 4 -13.30 7.57 -5.38
C SER A 4 -12.30 6.77 -4.55
N LEU A 5 -12.51 5.45 -4.39
CA LEU A 5 -11.58 4.58 -3.70
C LEU A 5 -10.37 4.27 -4.58
N SER A 6 -10.61 3.92 -5.84
CA SER A 6 -9.54 3.65 -6.81
C SER A 6 -8.62 4.86 -7.01
N ASP A 7 -9.17 6.08 -7.09
CA ASP A 7 -8.38 7.30 -7.23
C ASP A 7 -7.54 7.59 -5.99
N ARG A 8 -8.10 7.37 -4.79
CA ARG A 8 -7.37 7.58 -3.52
C ARG A 8 -6.27 6.56 -3.30
N LEU A 9 -6.52 5.28 -3.61
CA LEU A 9 -5.51 4.24 -3.58
C LEU A 9 -4.40 4.55 -4.60
N THR A 10 -4.77 4.95 -5.82
CA THR A 10 -3.79 5.35 -6.84
C THR A 10 -2.97 6.56 -6.39
N GLY A 11 -3.59 7.52 -5.71
CA GLY A 11 -2.92 8.65 -5.06
C GLY A 11 -1.93 8.22 -3.99
N ALA A 12 -2.34 7.38 -3.04
CA ALA A 12 -1.48 6.87 -1.97
C ALA A 12 -0.29 6.06 -2.49
N LEU A 13 -0.50 5.33 -3.59
CA LEU A 13 0.52 4.52 -4.26
C LEU A 13 1.44 5.34 -5.19
N SER A 14 1.00 6.52 -5.64
CA SER A 14 1.80 7.40 -6.49
C SER A 14 3.08 7.87 -5.80
N GLY A 15 3.04 8.06 -4.48
CA GLY A 15 4.22 8.46 -3.68
C GLY A 15 5.33 7.41 -3.60
N LEU A 16 5.03 6.16 -3.98
CA LEU A 16 6.01 5.10 -4.11
C LEU A 16 6.60 5.05 -5.53
N ARG A 17 5.81 5.37 -6.56
CA ARG A 17 6.24 5.31 -7.97
C ARG A 17 7.42 6.27 -8.21
N GLY A 18 8.52 5.75 -8.75
CA GLY A 18 9.71 6.52 -9.09
C GLY A 18 10.79 6.56 -7.99
N LYS A 19 10.55 5.98 -6.81
CA LYS A 19 11.60 5.79 -5.80
C LYS A 19 12.50 4.62 -6.16
N GLY A 20 13.79 4.88 -6.37
CA GLY A 20 14.79 3.86 -6.72
C GLY A 20 15.10 2.84 -5.60
N ARG A 21 14.81 3.20 -4.34
CA ARG A 21 14.81 2.29 -3.18
C ARG A 21 13.61 2.63 -2.31
N LEU A 22 12.97 1.58 -1.78
CA LEU A 22 11.97 1.71 -0.73
C LEU A 22 12.65 1.59 0.62
N THR A 23 12.32 2.47 1.55
CA THR A 23 12.67 2.33 2.96
C THR A 23 11.47 1.83 3.76
N GLU A 24 11.69 1.30 4.97
CA GLU A 24 10.57 0.95 5.85
C GLU A 24 9.68 2.16 6.16
N ALA A 25 10.27 3.36 6.25
CA ALA A 25 9.52 4.59 6.48
C ALA A 25 8.54 4.90 5.32
N ASP A 26 8.94 4.61 4.07
CA ASP A 26 8.07 4.78 2.91
C ASP A 26 6.89 3.81 2.94
N ILE A 27 7.14 2.54 3.30
CA ILE A 27 6.10 1.52 3.44
C ILE A 27 5.10 1.93 4.53
N ASP A 28 5.59 2.39 5.67
CA ASP A 28 4.75 2.80 6.80
C ASP A 28 3.93 4.05 6.47
N ALA A 29 4.51 5.02 5.74
CA ALA A 29 3.81 6.21 5.28
C ALA A 29 2.66 5.83 4.31
N THR A 30 2.93 5.01 3.30
CA THR A 30 1.91 4.58 2.35
C THR A 30 0.84 3.71 3.00
N ALA A 31 1.21 2.80 3.91
CA ALA A 31 0.24 2.01 4.67
C ALA A 31 -0.71 2.89 5.50
N ARG A 32 -0.21 4.02 6.03
CA ARG A 32 -1.04 4.99 6.74
C ARG A 32 -2.03 5.70 5.82
N GLU A 33 -1.61 6.10 4.62
CA GLU A 33 -2.48 6.72 3.63
C GLU A 33 -3.56 5.75 3.13
N ILE A 34 -3.19 4.50 2.83
CA ILE A 34 -4.14 3.45 2.44
C ILE A 34 -5.16 3.22 3.55
N ARG A 35 -4.72 3.19 4.82
CA ARG A 35 -5.64 3.05 5.97
C ARG A 35 -6.66 4.19 6.02
N LEU A 36 -6.24 5.43 5.81
CA LEU A 36 -7.15 6.59 5.78
C LEU A 36 -8.15 6.46 4.62
N ALA A 37 -7.66 6.14 3.41
CA ALA A 37 -8.51 5.96 2.24
C ALA A 37 -9.58 4.88 2.43
N LEU A 38 -9.23 3.75 3.06
CA LEU A 38 -10.17 2.67 3.36
C LEU A 38 -11.21 3.07 4.42
N LEU A 39 -10.79 3.77 5.48
CA LEU A 39 -11.72 4.24 6.51
C LEU A 39 -12.70 5.29 5.98
N GLU A 40 -12.23 6.20 5.12
CA GLU A 40 -13.08 7.19 4.47
C GLU A 40 -14.04 6.58 3.43
N ALA A 41 -13.77 5.35 2.97
CA ALA A 41 -14.65 4.57 2.11
C ALA A 41 -15.62 3.67 2.90
N ASP A 42 -15.85 3.96 4.19
CA ASP A 42 -16.72 3.21 5.10
C ASP A 42 -16.34 1.72 5.26
N VAL A 43 -15.06 1.38 5.08
CA VAL A 43 -14.57 0.01 5.32
C VAL A 43 -14.43 -0.24 6.81
N SER A 44 -14.93 -1.39 7.28
CA SER A 44 -14.89 -1.73 8.70
C SER A 44 -13.46 -1.82 9.25
N LEU A 45 -13.26 -1.31 10.46
CA LEU A 45 -11.95 -1.26 11.12
C LEU A 45 -11.25 -2.63 11.23
N PRO A 46 -11.92 -3.77 11.51
CA PRO A 46 -11.27 -5.08 11.49
C PRO A 46 -10.70 -5.46 10.12
N VAL A 47 -11.45 -5.16 9.03
CA VAL A 47 -11.01 -5.43 7.66
C VAL A 47 -9.80 -4.57 7.31
N VAL A 48 -9.85 -3.28 7.62
CA VAL A 48 -8.72 -2.36 7.36
C VAL A 48 -7.45 -2.81 8.08
N ARG A 49 -7.55 -3.20 9.36
CA ARG A 49 -6.39 -3.69 10.13
C ARG A 49 -5.79 -4.95 9.51
N ALA A 50 -6.64 -5.91 9.14
CA ALA A 50 -6.18 -7.15 8.53
C ALA A 50 -5.50 -6.91 7.18
N PHE A 51 -6.09 -6.06 6.33
CA PHE A 51 -5.54 -5.66 5.04
C PHE A 51 -4.16 -5.01 5.18
N ILE A 52 -4.04 -3.99 6.04
CA ILE A 52 -2.78 -3.28 6.27
C ILE A 52 -1.70 -4.20 6.84
N SER A 53 -2.05 -5.13 7.74
CA SER A 53 -1.08 -6.10 8.27
C SER A 53 -0.49 -6.95 7.15
N ARG A 54 -1.34 -7.53 6.29
CA ARG A 54 -0.90 -8.38 5.18
C ARG A 54 -0.04 -7.61 4.17
N VAL A 55 -0.45 -6.39 3.82
CA VAL A 55 0.34 -5.51 2.95
C VAL A 55 1.71 -5.22 3.54
N LYS A 56 1.81 -4.88 4.84
CA LYS A 56 3.09 -4.62 5.49
C LYS A 56 3.99 -5.85 5.56
N ASP A 57 3.44 -7.00 5.92
CA ASP A 57 4.20 -8.25 6.03
C ASP A 57 4.78 -8.66 4.68
N ARG A 58 3.97 -8.58 3.62
CA ARG A 58 4.43 -8.86 2.24
C ARG A 58 5.43 -7.80 1.74
N SER A 59 5.23 -6.53 2.09
CA SER A 59 6.11 -5.42 1.66
C SER A 59 7.48 -5.44 2.34
N LYS A 60 7.57 -5.98 3.56
CA LYS A 60 8.85 -6.23 4.27
C LYS A 60 9.55 -7.51 3.80
N GLY A 61 8.90 -8.32 2.97
CA GLY A 61 9.45 -9.57 2.46
C GLY A 61 10.74 -9.38 1.65
N VAL A 62 11.60 -10.39 1.69
CA VAL A 62 12.88 -10.41 0.97
C VAL A 62 12.69 -10.21 -0.54
N GLU A 63 11.58 -10.71 -1.10
CA GLU A 63 11.24 -10.56 -2.52
C GLU A 63 11.08 -9.08 -2.94
N VAL A 64 10.56 -8.22 -2.07
CA VAL A 64 10.42 -6.78 -2.35
C VAL A 64 11.77 -6.09 -2.24
N SER A 65 12.57 -6.46 -1.23
CA SER A 65 13.89 -5.87 -1.01
C SER A 65 14.92 -6.22 -2.11
N ALA A 66 14.76 -7.38 -2.75
CA ALA A 66 15.61 -7.83 -3.86
C ALA A 66 15.07 -7.40 -5.25
N ALA A 67 13.87 -6.82 -5.32
CA ALA A 67 13.26 -6.45 -6.59
C ALA A 67 13.97 -5.25 -7.23
N LEU A 68 14.16 -5.32 -8.55
CA LEU A 68 14.65 -4.21 -9.39
C LEU A 68 13.74 -2.97 -9.32
N ASN A 69 12.46 -3.14 -8.99
CA ASN A 69 11.50 -2.06 -8.80
C ASN A 69 10.61 -2.34 -7.58
N PRO A 70 11.07 -2.00 -6.37
CA PRO A 70 10.37 -2.33 -5.13
C PRO A 70 9.05 -1.56 -4.99
N ALA A 71 8.96 -0.36 -5.54
CA ALA A 71 7.73 0.44 -5.55
C ALA A 71 6.61 -0.24 -6.35
N GLN A 72 6.93 -0.73 -7.56
CA GLN A 72 5.98 -1.46 -8.40
C GLN A 72 5.53 -2.76 -7.72
N GLN A 73 6.43 -3.41 -6.96
CA GLN A 73 6.11 -4.64 -6.25
C GLN A 73 5.12 -4.39 -5.09
N VAL A 74 5.26 -3.29 -4.35
CA VAL A 74 4.29 -2.92 -3.31
C VAL A 74 2.92 -2.58 -3.91
N VAL A 75 2.89 -1.86 -5.05
CA VAL A 75 1.63 -1.61 -5.78
C VAL A 75 0.95 -2.91 -6.17
N LYS A 76 1.73 -3.90 -6.65
CA LYS A 76 1.21 -5.21 -7.00
C LYS A 76 0.65 -5.95 -5.79
N ILE A 77 1.36 -5.95 -4.65
CA ILE A 77 0.90 -6.54 -3.40
C ILE A 77 -0.45 -5.94 -2.96
N VAL A 78 -0.59 -4.61 -3.05
CA VAL A 78 -1.83 -3.92 -2.66
C VAL A 78 -2.99 -4.26 -3.59
N ASN A 79 -2.75 -4.45 -4.89
CA ASN A 79 -3.79 -4.85 -5.86
C ASN A 79 -4.18 -6.33 -5.76
N GLU A 80 -3.31 -7.18 -5.21
CA GLU A 80 -3.58 -8.62 -5.04
C GLU A 80 -4.35 -8.94 -3.75
N GLU A 81 -4.42 -8.01 -2.81
CA GLU A 81 -5.20 -8.11 -1.57
C GLU A 81 -6.59 -7.49 -1.71
#